data_AF-A0A1X7SFT3-F1
#
_entry.id   AF-A0A1X7SFT3-F1
#
_cell.length_a   1.000
_cell.length_b   1.000
_cell.length_c   1.000
_cell.angle_alpha   90.00
_cell.angle_beta   90.00
_cell.angle_gamma   90.00
#
_symmetry.space_group_name_H-M   'P 1'
#
loop_
_entity.id
_entity.type
_entity.pdbx_description
1 polymer ?
#
loop_
_entity_poly.entity_id
_entity_poly.type
_entity_poly.pdbx_seq_one_letter_code
_entity_poly.pdbx_strand_id
1 'polypeptide(L)' 'MNRAKLEPLLLPDLKETGKELGRGAYGVVTEVIVSGTTCAAKKLHPAIVQ' A
#
# COMPACT_ATOMS: atom_id res chain seq x y z
N MET A 1 22.37 4.19 -8.39
CA MET A 1 21.07 3.52 -8.17
C MET A 1 19.98 4.54 -8.47
N ASN A 2 19.28 4.39 -9.59
CA ASN A 2 18.28 5.37 -10.04
C ASN A 2 17.07 5.26 -9.11
N ARG A 3 16.82 6.27 -8.27
CA ARG A 3 15.64 6.30 -7.39
C ARG A 3 14.45 6.63 -8.28
N ALA A 4 13.60 5.65 -8.57
CA ALA A 4 12.35 5.91 -9.25
C ALA A 4 11.55 6.92 -8.41
N LYS A 5 11.28 8.09 -9.00
CA LYS A 5 10.45 9.10 -8.35
C LYS A 5 9.04 8.54 -8.30
N LEU A 6 8.53 8.31 -7.10
CA LEU A 6 7.16 7.82 -6.92
C LEU A 6 6.22 9.00 -7.15
N GLU A 7 5.43 8.93 -8.21
CA GLU A 7 4.36 9.90 -8.43
C GLU A 7 3.13 9.50 -7.61
N PRO A 8 2.45 10.45 -6.94
CA PRO A 8 1.21 10.18 -6.24
C PRO A 8 0.16 9.62 -7.20
N LEU A 9 -0.36 8.43 -6.90
CA LEU A 9 -1.50 7.85 -7.62
C LEU A 9 -2.72 7.91 -6.71
N LEU A 10 -3.76 8.61 -7.15
CA LEU A 10 -5.07 8.56 -6.52
C LEU A 10 -5.76 7.25 -6.95
N LEU A 11 -6.02 6.39 -5.98
CA LEU A 11 -6.79 5.16 -6.20
C LEU A 11 -8.28 5.49 -5.98
N PRO A 12 -9.13 5.47 -7.03
CA PRO A 12 -10.55 5.73 -6.88
C PRO A 12 -11.22 4.62 -6.06
N ASP A 13 -12.17 5.00 -5.21
CA ASP A 13 -12.98 4.08 -4.40
C ASP A 13 -12.16 3.10 -3.54
N LEU A 14 -11.01 3.55 -3.03
CA LEU A 14 -10.20 2.78 -2.10
C LEU A 14 -10.93 2.60 -0.77
N LYS A 15 -11.11 1.34 -0.36
CA LYS A 15 -11.64 0.96 0.95
C LYS A 15 -10.65 0.09 1.70
N GLU A 16 -10.24 0.51 2.89
CA GLU A 16 -9.51 -0.34 3.82
C GLU A 16 -10.46 -1.35 4.47
N THR A 17 -10.11 -2.64 4.48
CA THR A 17 -10.93 -3.67 5.16
C THR A 17 -10.52 -3.87 6.62
N GLY A 18 -9.32 -3.40 6.99
CA GLY A 18 -8.74 -3.58 8.33
C GLY A 18 -8.13 -4.96 8.57
N LYS A 19 -8.27 -5.90 7.62
CA LYS A 19 -7.71 -7.23 7.73
C LYS A 19 -6.21 -7.22 7.41
N GLU A 20 -5.41 -7.64 8.37
CA GLU A 20 -3.99 -7.90 8.15
C GLU A 20 -3.82 -9.20 7.35
N LEU A 21 -3.03 -9.13 6.27
CA LEU A 21 -2.67 -10.30 5.45
C LEU A 21 -1.29 -10.84 5.84
N GLY A 22 -0.43 -9.99 6.37
CA GLY A 22 0.89 -10.38 6.87
C GLY A 22 1.78 -9.17 7.15
N ARG A 23 3.00 -9.46 7.61
CA ARG A 23 4.03 -8.46 7.92
C ARG A 23 5.32 -8.79 7.21
N GLY A 24 5.99 -7.76 6.70
CA GLY A 24 7.29 -7.90 6.08
C GLY A 24 8.20 -6.75 6.46
N ALA A 25 9.41 -6.73 5.88
CA ALA A 25 10.34 -5.64 6.09
C ALA A 25 9.67 -4.29 5.81
N TYR A 26 9.83 -3.34 6.73
CA TYR A 26 9.36 -1.96 6.60
C TYR A 26 7.84 -1.74 6.53
N GLY A 27 7.01 -2.73 6.88
CA GLY A 27 5.56 -2.47 6.98
C GLY A 27 4.64 -3.69 7.05
N VAL A 28 3.37 -3.38 7.36
CA VAL A 28 2.25 -4.33 7.34
C VAL A 28 1.63 -4.40 5.94
N VAL A 29 1.16 -5.59 5.57
CA VAL A 29 0.34 -5.83 4.38
C VAL A 29 -1.11 -6.01 4.84
N THR A 30 -2.00 -5.19 4.34
CA THR A 30 -3.44 -5.20 4.64
C THR A 30 -4.24 -5.49 3.40
N GLU A 31 -5.40 -6.09 3.57
CA GLU A 31 -6.39 -6.23 2.51
C GLU A 31 -7.09 -4.88 2.28
N VAL A 32 -7.25 -4.52 1.01
CA VAL A 32 -7.99 -3.34 0.56
C VAL A 32 -8.88 -3.72 -0.60
N ILE A 33 -9.92 -2.92 -0.84
CA ILE A 33 -10.76 -3.01 -2.04
C ILE A 33 -10.51 -1.75 -2.87
N VAL A 34 -10.18 -1.92 -4.14
CA VAL A 34 -10.01 -0.82 -5.11
C VAL A 34 -10.99 -1.06 -6.24
N SER A 35 -11.95 -0.14 -6.41
CA SER A 35 -12.99 -0.24 -7.46
C SER A 35 -13.67 -1.62 -7.51
N GLY A 36 -13.99 -2.19 -6.34
CA GLY A 36 -14.63 -3.50 -6.20
C GLY A 36 -13.70 -4.72 -6.29
N THR A 37 -12.40 -4.53 -6.56
CA THR A 37 -11.40 -5.61 -6.63
C THR A 37 -10.62 -5.72 -5.31
N THR A 38 -10.52 -6.93 -4.76
CA THR A 38 -9.72 -7.21 -3.56
C THR A 38 -8.22 -7.24 -3.89
N CYS A 39 -7.44 -6.42 -3.19
CA CYS A 39 -6.01 -6.25 -3.39
C CYS A 39 -5.25 -6.34 -2.06
N ALA A 40 -3.94 -6.58 -2.14
CA ALA A 40 -3.03 -6.43 -1.00
C ALA A 40 -2.33 -5.06 -1.08
N ALA A 41 -2.45 -4.25 -0.03
CA ALA A 41 -1.75 -2.98 0.11
C ALA A 41 -0.66 -3.09 1.18
N LYS A 42 0.51 -2.54 0.92
CA LYS A 42 1.61 -2.48 1.89
C LYS A 42 1.81 -1.04 2.37
N LYS A 43 1.61 -0.81 3.67
CA LYS A 43 1.91 0.48 4.29
C LYS A 43 3.41 0.56 4.58
N LEU A 44 4.15 1.34 3.79
CA LEU A 44 5.58 1.53 3.95
C LEU A 44 5.88 2.58 5.05
N HIS A 45 6.90 2.32 5.86
CA HIS A 45 7.34 3.27 6.89
C HIS A 45 7.86 4.58 6.24
N PRO A 46 7.55 5.78 6.78
CA PRO A 46 8.00 7.05 6.19
C PRO A 46 9.52 7.16 6.00
N ALA A 47 10.30 6.48 6.85
CA ALA A 47 11.77 6.44 6.75
C ALA A 47 12.31 5.86 5.42
N ILE A 48 11.50 5.18 4.61
CA ILE A 48 11.90 4.62 3.32
C ILE A 48 11.21 5.27 2.11
N VAL A 49 10.32 6.25 2.32
CA VAL A 49 9.65 7.01 1.26
C VAL A 49 10.42 8.33 1.09
N GLN A 50 11.25 8.44 0.04
CA GLN A 50 12.02 9.65 -0.33
C GLN A 50 11.71 10.08 -1.76
#